data_AF-A0A0B6AFM9-F1
#
_entry.id   AF-A0A0B6AFM9-F1
#
_cell.length_a   1.000
_cell.length_b   1.000
_cell.length_c   1.000
_cell.angle_alpha   90.00
_cell.angle_beta   90.00
_cell.angle_gamma   90.00
#
_symmetry.space_group_name_H-M   'P 1'
#
loop_
_entity.id
_entity.type
_entity.pdbx_description
1 polymer ?
#
loop_
_entity_poly.entity_id
_entity_poly.type
_entity_poly.pdbx_seq_one_letter_code
_entity_poly.pdbx_strand_id
1 'polypeptide(L)' 'MTFCGEGGTGVEIEYAKPADNRSTGSLISYHVDQLPSGTKVLIQIK' A
#
# COMPACT_ATOMS: atom_id res chain seq x y z
N MET A 1 -1.36 3.68 -2.80
CA MET A 1 -0.04 3.80 -2.13
C MET A 1 0.96 4.38 -3.13
N THR A 2 2.06 4.98 -2.68
CA THR A 2 3.02 5.68 -3.58
C THR A 2 3.72 4.77 -4.58
N PHE A 3 3.76 3.46 -4.36
CA PHE A 3 4.32 2.48 -5.30
C PHE A 3 3.29 1.96 -6.33
N CYS A 4 2.04 2.45 -6.31
CA CYS A 4 0.99 2.08 -7.27
C CYS A 4 0.85 3.16 -8.35
N GLY A 5 0.38 2.78 -9.55
CA GLY A 5 0.09 3.74 -10.62
C GLY A 5 -1.08 4.69 -10.28
N GLU A 6 -1.96 4.27 -9.38
CA GLU A 6 -3.08 5.04 -8.84
C GLU A 6 -2.67 6.00 -7.70
N GLY A 7 -1.40 5.97 -7.27
CA GLY A 7 -0.86 6.89 -6.28
C GLY A 7 -0.56 8.29 -6.85
N GLY A 8 -0.28 9.26 -5.97
CA GLY A 8 0.16 10.61 -6.36
C GLY A 8 -0.87 11.69 -6.05
N THR A 9 -1.22 12.50 -7.04
CA THR A 9 -2.13 13.65 -6.86
C THR A 9 -3.57 13.18 -6.62
N GLY A 10 -4.26 13.81 -5.66
CA GLY A 10 -5.67 13.54 -5.37
C GLY A 10 -5.94 12.29 -4.53
N VAL A 11 -4.90 11.69 -3.95
CA VAL A 11 -5.05 10.56 -3.01
C VAL A 11 -5.56 11.02 -1.65
N GLU A 12 -6.24 10.11 -0.97
CA GLU A 12 -6.63 10.28 0.43
C GLU A 12 -5.41 10.14 1.36
N ILE A 13 -5.32 11.02 2.35
CA ILE A 13 -4.24 11.07 3.33
C ILE A 13 -4.87 11.18 4.71
N GLU A 14 -4.51 10.25 5.59
CA GLU A 14 -4.97 10.22 6.97
C GLU A 14 -3.81 10.05 7.96
N TYR A 15 -4.02 10.52 9.18
CA TYR A 15 -3.09 10.27 10.28
C TYR A 15 -3.40 8.92 10.93
N ALA A 16 -2.40 8.04 10.96
CA ALA A 16 -2.45 6.76 11.64
C ALA A 16 -1.40 6.68 12.74
N LYS A 17 -1.61 5.82 13.75
CA LYS A 17 -0.59 5.56 14.77
C LYS A 17 0.68 5.01 14.10
N PRO A 18 1.88 5.50 14.46
CA PRO A 18 3.11 5.07 13.79
C PRO A 18 3.34 3.55 13.81
N ALA A 19 2.99 2.88 14.90
CA ALA A 19 3.13 1.42 15.01
C ALA A 19 2.23 0.67 14.01
N ASP A 20 0.97 1.11 13.88
CA ASP A 20 -0.01 0.50 12.98
C ASP A 20 0.37 0.74 11.51
N ASN A 21 0.76 1.97 11.17
CA ASN A 21 1.14 2.33 9.80
C ASN A 21 2.42 1.62 9.33
N ARG A 22 3.45 1.53 10.20
CA ARG A 22 4.69 0.81 9.88
C ARG A 22 4.45 -0.69 9.72
N SER A 23 3.69 -1.29 10.62
CA SER A 23 3.41 -2.73 10.57
C SER A 23 2.58 -3.10 9.33
N THR A 24 1.58 -2.28 9.00
CA THR A 24 0.78 -2.42 7.77
C THR A 24 1.64 -2.25 6.52
N GLY A 25 2.51 -1.24 6.49
CA GLY A 25 3.44 -1.02 5.37
C GLY A 25 4.36 -2.22 5.13
N SER A 26 4.94 -2.79 6.19
CA SER A 26 5.77 -4.00 6.10
C SER A 26 4.97 -5.22 5.61
N LEU A 27 3.75 -5.41 6.11
CA LEU A 27 2.88 -6.52 5.69
C LEU A 27 2.53 -6.42 4.20
N ILE A 28 2.09 -5.25 3.74
CA ILE A 28 1.77 -5.03 2.34
C ILE A 28 3.01 -5.26 1.47
N SER A 29 4.16 -4.70 1.86
CA SER A 29 5.41 -4.87 1.13
C SER A 29 5.81 -6.35 1.00
N TYR A 30 5.68 -7.15 2.07
CA TYR A 30 5.98 -8.57 2.04
C TYR A 30 5.09 -9.36 1.07
N HIS A 31 3.86 -8.92 0.83
CA HIS A 31 2.95 -9.58 -0.10
C HIS A 31 3.18 -9.20 -1.57
N VAL A 32 3.75 -8.02 -1.83
CA VAL A 32 3.91 -7.49 -3.20
C VAL A 32 5.36 -7.44 -3.69
N ASP A 33 6.33 -7.80 -2.85
CA ASP A 33 7.77 -7.69 -3.13
C ASP A 33 8.24 -8.49 -4.35
N GLN A 34 7.63 -9.65 -4.59
CA GLN A 34 7.96 -10.55 -5.69
C GLN A 34 7.09 -10.33 -6.92
N LEU A 35 6.11 -9.43 -6.84
CA LEU A 35 5.24 -9.14 -7.98
C LEU A 35 5.98 -8.24 -8.98
N PRO A 36 6.01 -8.60 -10.28
CA PRO A 36 6.57 -7.71 -11.29
C PRO A 36 5.84 -6.37 -11.32
N SER A 37 6.55 -5.30 -11.66
CA SER A 37 5.94 -3.99 -11.90
C SER A 37 4.85 -4.10 -12.97
N GLY A 38 3.71 -3.43 -12.74
CA GLY A 38 2.53 -3.53 -13.60
C GLY A 38 1.53 -4.62 -13.22
N THR A 39 1.85 -5.47 -12.23
CA THR A 39 0.87 -6.41 -11.65
C THR A 39 -0.30 -5.63 -11.02
N LYS A 40 -1.54 -6.02 -11.35
CA LYS A 40 -2.75 -5.44 -10.76
C LYS A 40 -3.13 -6.19 -9.49
N VAL A 41 -3.32 -5.45 -8.39
CA VAL A 41 -3.63 -6.00 -7.06
C VAL A 41 -4.96 -5.44 -6.56
N LEU A 42 -5.85 -6.33 -6.11
CA LEU A 42 -7.07 -5.95 -5.40
C LEU A 42 -6.82 -6.02 -3.89
N ILE A 43 -7.01 -4.90 -3.19
CA ILE A 43 -6.97 -4.84 -1.72
C ILE A 43 -8.41 -4.92 -1.22
N GLN A 44 -8.74 -6.00 -0.50
CA GLN A 44 -10.07 -6.19 0.08
C GLN A 44 -9.98 -6.18 1.61
N ILE A 45 -10.74 -5.28 2.23
CA ILE A 45 -10.96 -5.25 3.67
C ILE A 45 -12.28 -5.98 3.95
N LYS A 46 -12.34 -6.77 5.03
CA LYS A 46 -13.57 -7.45 5.45
C LYS A 46 -14.48 -6.51 6.21
#